data_AF-A0AA39LG47-F1
#
_entry.id   AF-A0AA39LG47-F1
#
_cell.length_a   1.000
_cell.length_b   1.000
_cell.length_c   1.000
_cell.angle_alpha   90.00
_cell.angle_beta   90.00
_cell.angle_gamma   90.00
#
_symmetry.space_group_name_H-M   'P 1'
#
loop_
_entity.id
_entity.type
_entity.pdbx_description
1 polymer ?
#
loop_
_entity_poly.entity_id
_entity_poly.type
_entity_poly.pdbx_seq_one_letter_code
_entity_poly.pdbx_strand_id
1 'polypeptide(L)'
;MGTRTKCELDRLLQDVLLLSKQHCSDNTLRASTSLEDALSNAISATKNVDPTARLSLEDLYVSDLLKIIDTILSNGENSALLRSKLNLLLFNLALFNLELRQYMAVQLSMCASAYVCLKQSIQDELGPQNLIDILRLIQVLTYEKKLPLGTWTNDCITFLLGEICNTEEPEWLSNCCAILCNIVSRSKTVCIRIKKAVLYKLFQKRMVELLAHDSRTVVVSVLVIIGYLDEKLRDTVFCTSNIPQTFQCLFNVLDQSDGLMTRHIGCDLLRRLVVAENPTGLGGSVLTTTESGQSLFVSRPTHRRERKGL
;
A
#
# COMPACT_ATOMS: atom_id res chain seq x y z
N MET A 1 21.14 19.61 5.63
CA MET A 1 20.94 18.95 4.32
C MET A 1 20.16 19.92 3.47
N GLY A 2 20.75 20.44 2.40
CA GLY A 2 20.14 21.49 1.59
C GLY A 2 18.97 20.94 0.77
N THR A 3 17.83 21.61 0.83
CA THR A 3 16.70 21.40 -0.08
C THR A 3 17.19 21.62 -1.52
N ARG A 4 17.27 20.56 -2.32
CA ARG A 4 17.57 20.68 -3.75
C ARG A 4 16.47 21.50 -4.43
N THR A 5 16.86 22.36 -5.37
CA THR A 5 15.90 23.23 -6.08
C THR A 5 15.06 22.42 -7.06
N LYS A 6 13.81 22.86 -7.34
CA LYS A 6 12.95 22.23 -8.37
C LYS A 6 13.69 22.06 -9.71
N CYS A 7 14.45 23.07 -10.13
CA CYS A 7 15.23 23.03 -11.37
C CYS A 7 16.24 21.88 -11.45
N GLU A 8 16.85 21.50 -10.32
CA GLU A 8 17.79 20.38 -10.29
C GLU A 8 17.06 19.04 -10.45
N LEU A 9 15.90 18.90 -9.78
CA LEU A 9 15.06 17.71 -9.90
C LEU A 9 14.53 17.54 -11.32
N ASP A 10 14.06 18.62 -11.94
CA ASP A 10 13.55 18.60 -13.32
C ASP A 10 14.63 18.13 -14.29
N ARG A 11 15.87 18.63 -14.15
CA ARG A 11 17.01 18.19 -14.96
C ARG A 11 17.30 16.69 -14.79
N LEU A 12 17.30 16.19 -13.55
CA LEU A 12 17.54 14.77 -13.28
C LEU A 12 16.46 13.88 -13.88
N LEU A 13 15.19 14.27 -13.78
CA LEU A 13 14.08 13.51 -14.34
C LEU A 13 14.04 13.57 -15.87
N GLN A 14 14.44 14.68 -16.48
CA GLN A 14 14.61 14.78 -17.93
C GLN A 14 15.77 13.91 -18.44
N ASP A 15 16.85 13.80 -17.68
CA ASP A 15 17.96 12.89 -17.99
C ASP A 15 17.51 11.42 -17.94
N VAL A 16 16.75 11.04 -16.90
CA VAL A 16 16.11 9.71 -16.83
C VAL A 16 15.18 9.48 -18.02
N LEU A 17 14.38 10.47 -18.44
CA LEU A 17 13.51 10.35 -19.61
C LEU A 17 14.33 10.09 -20.88
N LEU A 18 15.40 10.84 -21.09
CA LEU A 18 16.28 10.68 -22.26
C LEU A 18 16.91 9.29 -22.29
N LEU A 19 17.48 8.83 -21.18
CA LEU A 19 18.13 7.54 -21.07
C LEU A 19 17.13 6.37 -21.13
N SER A 20 15.89 6.58 -20.66
CA SER A 20 14.81 5.61 -20.83
C SER A 20 14.44 5.44 -22.31
N LYS A 21 14.38 6.54 -23.06
CA LYS A 21 14.15 6.49 -24.52
C LYS A 21 15.27 5.75 -25.23
N GLN A 22 16.52 6.00 -24.84
CA GLN A 22 17.68 5.29 -25.39
C GLN A 22 17.62 3.79 -25.08
N HIS A 23 17.36 3.41 -23.83
CA HIS A 23 17.20 2.01 -23.41
C HIS A 23 16.13 1.27 -24.21
N CYS A 24 14.98 1.91 -24.45
CA CYS A 24 13.91 1.33 -25.27
C CYS A 24 14.30 1.19 -26.76
N SER A 25 15.15 2.07 -27.28
CA SER A 25 15.59 2.02 -28.69
C SER A 25 16.78 1.09 -28.93
N ASP A 26 17.67 0.98 -27.93
CA ASP A 26 18.95 0.30 -28.00
C ASP A 26 19.10 -0.51 -26.72
N ASN A 27 18.64 -1.77 -26.74
CA ASN A 27 18.64 -2.68 -25.59
C ASN A 27 20.06 -3.24 -25.33
N THR A 28 21.03 -2.34 -25.19
CA THR A 28 22.43 -2.67 -24.92
C THR A 28 22.71 -2.58 -23.43
N LEU A 29 23.68 -3.38 -22.97
CA LEU A 29 24.15 -3.33 -21.58
C LEU A 29 24.56 -1.90 -21.17
N ARG A 30 25.17 -1.15 -22.08
CA ARG A 30 25.58 0.25 -21.85
C ARG A 30 24.39 1.17 -21.61
N ALA A 31 23.30 1.01 -22.37
CA ALA A 31 22.08 1.79 -22.18
C ALA A 31 21.44 1.48 -20.81
N SER A 32 21.37 0.20 -20.44
CA SER A 32 20.88 -0.25 -19.12
C SER A 32 21.69 0.37 -17.98
N THR A 33 23.02 0.29 -18.02
CA THR A 33 23.89 0.84 -16.97
C THR A 33 23.75 2.36 -16.87
N SER A 34 23.69 3.06 -18.00
CA SER A 34 23.53 4.52 -18.01
C SER A 34 22.20 4.95 -17.39
N LEU A 35 21.11 4.25 -17.73
CA LEU A 35 19.79 4.48 -17.14
C LEU A 35 19.80 4.17 -15.63
N GLU A 36 20.42 3.07 -15.22
CA GLU A 36 20.55 2.70 -13.82
C GLU A 36 21.30 3.76 -12.99
N ASP A 37 22.32 4.41 -13.53
CA ASP A 37 23.06 5.49 -12.86
C ASP A 37 22.21 6.77 -12.74
N ALA A 38 21.50 7.14 -13.81
CA ALA A 38 20.58 8.28 -13.77
C ALA A 38 19.43 8.07 -12.77
N LEU A 39 18.90 6.85 -12.70
CA LEU A 39 17.89 6.48 -11.70
C LEU A 39 18.44 6.62 -10.27
N SER A 40 19.67 6.18 -10.00
CA SER A 40 20.28 6.36 -8.66
C SER A 40 20.31 7.84 -8.24
N ASN A 41 20.65 8.72 -9.18
CA ASN A 41 20.69 10.17 -8.93
C ASN A 41 19.29 10.74 -8.67
N ALA A 42 18.30 10.35 -9.48
CA ALA A 42 16.91 10.77 -9.32
C ALA A 42 16.27 10.24 -8.03
N ILE A 43 16.55 8.99 -7.65
CA ILE A 43 16.08 8.38 -6.40
C ILE A 43 16.66 9.13 -5.20
N SER A 44 17.97 9.39 -5.21
CA SER A 44 18.65 10.14 -4.15
C SER A 44 18.08 11.56 -3.98
N ALA A 45 17.76 12.21 -5.10
CA ALA A 45 17.09 13.50 -5.09
C ALA A 45 15.68 13.39 -4.50
N THR A 46 14.83 12.51 -5.05
CA THR A 46 13.42 12.36 -4.67
C THR A 46 13.19 11.85 -3.24
N LYS A 47 14.17 11.15 -2.65
CA LYS A 47 14.11 10.72 -1.24
C LYS A 47 13.98 11.89 -0.25
N ASN A 48 14.55 13.04 -0.58
CA ASN A 48 14.63 14.22 0.30
C ASN A 48 13.81 15.40 -0.24
N VAL A 49 12.98 15.17 -1.25
CA VAL A 49 12.19 16.22 -1.87
C VAL A 49 11.04 16.60 -0.94
N ASP A 50 10.82 17.90 -0.79
CA ASP A 50 9.66 18.44 -0.09
C ASP A 50 8.38 17.81 -0.69
N PRO A 51 7.46 17.25 0.10
CA PRO A 51 6.15 16.77 -0.36
C PRO A 51 5.37 17.79 -1.21
N THR A 52 5.69 19.09 -1.08
CA THR A 52 5.12 20.21 -1.85
C THR A 52 5.91 20.59 -3.11
N ALA A 53 7.02 19.90 -3.41
CA ALA A 53 7.77 20.10 -4.63
C ALA A 53 6.87 19.79 -5.82
N ARG A 54 6.54 20.86 -6.53
CA ARG A 54 5.49 20.92 -7.55
C ARG A 54 5.92 20.24 -8.85
N LEU A 55 6.15 18.93 -8.82
CA LEU A 55 6.06 18.13 -10.03
C LEU A 55 4.59 18.06 -10.41
N SER A 56 4.26 18.44 -11.63
CA SER A 56 2.89 18.42 -12.14
C SER A 56 2.83 17.78 -13.50
N LEU A 57 1.65 17.30 -13.90
CA LEU A 57 1.41 16.79 -15.25
C LEU A 57 1.41 17.90 -16.31
N GLU A 58 1.35 19.18 -15.90
CA GLU A 58 1.57 20.33 -16.79
C GLU A 58 3.00 20.34 -17.36
N ASP A 59 3.96 19.79 -16.60
CA ASP A 59 5.32 19.57 -17.07
C ASP A 59 5.32 18.36 -18.03
N LEU A 60 5.18 18.60 -19.34
CA LEU A 60 4.97 17.54 -20.36
C LEU A 60 5.91 16.34 -20.24
N TYR A 61 7.18 16.58 -19.87
CA TYR A 61 8.19 15.53 -19.70
C TYR A 61 7.83 14.53 -18.60
N VAL A 62 7.08 14.93 -17.56
CA VAL A 62 6.68 14.06 -16.45
C VAL A 62 5.72 12.99 -16.95
N SER A 63 4.74 13.38 -17.76
CA SER A 63 3.77 12.43 -18.33
C SER A 63 4.46 11.41 -19.24
N ASP A 64 5.40 11.87 -20.07
CA ASP A 64 6.17 11.00 -20.97
C ASP A 64 7.14 10.09 -20.21
N LEU A 65 7.76 10.60 -19.14
CA LEU A 65 8.60 9.83 -18.24
C LEU A 65 7.82 8.68 -17.59
N LEU A 66 6.63 8.95 -17.05
CA LEU A 66 5.83 7.91 -16.41
C LEU A 66 5.37 6.85 -17.41
N LYS A 67 4.97 7.24 -18.64
CA LYS A 67 4.60 6.29 -19.70
C LYS A 67 5.76 5.39 -20.11
N ILE A 68 6.96 5.95 -20.30
CA ILE A 68 8.10 5.14 -20.72
C ILE A 68 8.59 4.24 -19.58
N ILE A 69 8.57 4.72 -18.33
CA ILE A 69 8.86 3.90 -17.16
C ILE A 69 7.88 2.72 -17.08
N ASP A 70 6.58 2.93 -17.29
CA ASP A 70 5.59 1.84 -17.29
C ASP A 70 5.88 0.79 -18.36
N THR A 71 6.31 1.24 -19.55
CA THR A 71 6.69 0.38 -20.67
C THR A 71 7.91 -0.47 -20.30
N ILE A 72 8.94 0.13 -19.68
CA ILE A 72 10.13 -0.59 -19.23
C ILE A 72 9.76 -1.55 -18.09
N LEU A 73 8.98 -1.10 -17.10
CA LEU A 73 8.60 -1.90 -15.94
C LEU A 73 7.79 -3.16 -16.33
N SER A 74 7.00 -3.07 -17.41
CA SER A 74 6.20 -4.17 -17.96
C SER A 74 7.03 -5.20 -18.74
N ASN A 75 8.26 -4.87 -19.14
CA ASN A 75 9.12 -5.79 -19.87
C ASN A 75 9.93 -6.68 -18.89
N GLY A 76 9.63 -7.99 -18.92
CA GLY A 76 10.25 -9.00 -18.07
C GLY A 76 11.72 -9.31 -18.37
N GLU A 77 12.27 -8.84 -19.49
CA GLU A 77 13.68 -9.02 -19.84
C GLU A 77 14.62 -8.08 -19.06
N ASN A 78 14.06 -7.08 -18.37
CA ASN A 78 14.87 -6.12 -17.62
C ASN A 78 15.49 -6.72 -16.35
N SER A 79 16.72 -6.28 -16.06
CA SER A 79 17.46 -6.69 -14.88
C SER A 79 16.67 -6.43 -13.59
N ALA A 80 16.88 -7.29 -12.58
CA ALA A 80 16.30 -7.09 -11.25
C ALA A 80 16.68 -5.73 -10.63
N LEU A 81 17.91 -5.27 -10.90
CA LEU A 81 18.41 -3.97 -10.43
C LEU A 81 17.65 -2.80 -11.06
N LEU A 82 17.45 -2.83 -12.38
CA LEU A 82 16.68 -1.81 -13.10
C LEU A 82 15.24 -1.78 -12.60
N ARG A 83 14.57 -2.93 -12.50
CA ARG A 83 13.21 -3.04 -11.95
C ARG A 83 13.12 -2.47 -10.53
N SER A 84 14.08 -2.80 -9.67
CA SER A 84 14.14 -2.28 -8.29
C SER A 84 14.22 -0.75 -8.25
N LYS A 85 15.14 -0.16 -9.04
CA LYS A 85 15.31 1.30 -9.12
C LYS A 85 14.07 2.00 -9.67
N LEU A 86 13.43 1.45 -10.70
CA LEU A 86 12.19 2.00 -11.26
C LEU A 86 11.06 1.99 -10.22
N ASN A 87 10.84 0.87 -9.53
CA ASN A 87 9.82 0.78 -8.48
C ASN A 87 10.06 1.80 -7.36
N LEU A 88 11.31 1.96 -6.91
CA LEU A 88 11.65 2.92 -5.86
C LEU A 88 11.44 4.37 -6.30
N LEU A 89 11.82 4.73 -7.53
CA LEU A 89 11.55 6.06 -8.09
C LEU A 89 10.04 6.33 -8.15
N LEU A 90 9.25 5.38 -8.68
CA LEU A 90 7.79 5.51 -8.77
C LEU A 90 7.16 5.68 -7.38
N PHE A 91 7.63 4.92 -6.38
CA PHE A 91 7.15 5.06 -5.01
C PHE A 91 7.43 6.47 -4.46
N ASN A 92 8.65 6.99 -4.63
CA ASN A 92 8.99 8.33 -4.19
C ASN A 92 8.12 9.41 -4.85
N LEU A 93 7.82 9.25 -6.15
CA LEU A 93 6.95 10.17 -6.88
C LEU A 93 5.49 10.05 -6.45
N ALA A 94 4.99 8.85 -6.16
CA ALA A 94 3.58 8.61 -5.88
C ALA A 94 3.18 8.90 -4.42
N LEU A 95 4.07 8.68 -3.45
CA LEU A 95 3.69 8.68 -2.03
C LEU A 95 3.05 10.01 -1.58
N PHE A 96 3.64 11.13 -1.98
CA PHE A 96 3.21 12.47 -1.56
C PHE A 96 2.53 13.28 -2.68
N ASN A 97 2.66 12.89 -3.94
CA ASN A 97 2.05 13.61 -5.07
C ASN A 97 0.77 12.91 -5.53
N LEU A 98 -0.38 13.43 -5.09
CA LEU A 98 -1.69 12.84 -5.39
C LEU A 98 -2.01 12.88 -6.89
N GLU A 99 -1.63 13.95 -7.59
CA GLU A 99 -1.87 14.11 -9.02
C GLU A 99 -1.15 13.02 -9.82
N LEU A 100 0.16 12.85 -9.55
CA LEU A 100 0.96 11.83 -10.22
C LEU A 100 0.51 10.42 -9.82
N ARG A 101 0.22 10.18 -8.53
CA ARG A 101 -0.29 8.88 -8.06
C ARG A 101 -1.58 8.48 -8.75
N GLN A 102 -2.52 9.42 -8.88
CA GLN A 102 -3.77 9.20 -9.60
C GLN A 102 -3.51 8.91 -11.09
N TYR A 103 -2.60 9.64 -11.73
CA TYR A 103 -2.24 9.39 -13.13
C TYR A 103 -1.62 7.99 -13.33
N MET A 104 -0.64 7.63 -12.50
CA MET A 104 0.00 6.31 -12.50
C MET A 104 -1.01 5.18 -12.28
N ALA A 105 -1.85 5.30 -11.25
CA ALA A 105 -2.79 4.25 -10.87
C ALA A 105 -3.95 4.11 -11.87
N VAL A 106 -4.51 5.22 -12.33
CA VAL A 106 -5.78 5.22 -13.08
C VAL A 106 -5.57 5.26 -14.59
N GLN A 107 -4.68 6.13 -15.08
CA GLN A 107 -4.51 6.33 -16.53
C GLN A 107 -3.51 5.34 -17.12
N LEU A 108 -2.40 5.10 -16.41
CA LEU A 108 -1.37 4.17 -16.86
C LEU A 108 -1.59 2.73 -16.36
N SER A 109 -2.48 2.52 -15.39
CA SER A 109 -2.74 1.20 -14.80
C SER A 109 -1.48 0.53 -14.22
N MET A 110 -0.52 1.32 -13.70
CA MET A 110 0.81 0.83 -13.28
C MET A 110 0.76 -0.20 -12.13
N CYS A 111 -0.37 -0.35 -11.44
CA CYS A 111 -0.57 -1.48 -10.52
C CYS A 111 -0.35 -2.84 -11.19
N ALA A 112 -0.78 -2.99 -12.45
CA ALA A 112 -0.59 -4.22 -13.20
C ALA A 112 0.90 -4.47 -13.46
N SER A 113 1.63 -3.45 -13.91
CA SER A 113 3.07 -3.50 -14.19
C SER A 113 3.89 -3.78 -12.93
N ALA A 114 3.57 -3.11 -11.82
CA ALA A 114 4.18 -3.36 -10.51
C ALA A 114 3.89 -4.80 -10.02
N TYR A 115 2.69 -5.33 -10.26
CA TYR A 115 2.36 -6.71 -9.91
C TYR A 115 3.09 -7.74 -10.79
N VAL A 116 3.30 -7.45 -12.08
CA VAL A 116 4.17 -8.26 -12.95
C VAL A 116 5.60 -8.29 -12.39
N CYS A 117 6.13 -7.13 -11.99
CA CYS A 117 7.43 -7.05 -11.32
C CYS A 117 7.49 -7.90 -10.04
N LEU A 118 6.43 -7.86 -9.21
CA LEU A 118 6.36 -8.68 -7.99
C LEU A 118 6.46 -10.17 -8.31
N LYS A 119 5.69 -10.65 -9.30
CA LYS A 119 5.74 -12.06 -9.72
C LYS A 119 7.13 -12.46 -10.20
N GLN A 120 7.77 -11.60 -10.99
CA GLN A 120 9.11 -11.84 -11.48
C GLN A 120 10.13 -11.87 -10.33
N SER A 121 10.04 -10.95 -9.38
CA SER A 121 10.93 -10.93 -8.20
C SER A 121 10.79 -12.17 -7.32
N ILE A 122 9.59 -12.74 -7.21
CA ILE A 122 9.37 -14.02 -6.52
C ILE A 122 10.04 -15.17 -7.30
N GLN A 123 9.90 -15.20 -8.63
CA GLN A 123 10.53 -16.23 -9.47
C GLN A 123 12.06 -16.16 -9.43
N ASP A 124 12.61 -14.95 -9.36
CA ASP A 124 14.05 -14.72 -9.27
C ASP A 124 14.59 -14.90 -7.83
N GLU A 125 13.74 -15.32 -6.88
CA GLU A 125 14.08 -15.52 -5.46
C GLU A 125 14.76 -14.31 -4.82
N LEU A 126 14.31 -13.10 -5.18
CA LEU A 126 14.86 -11.89 -4.60
C LEU A 126 14.46 -11.78 -3.11
N GLY A 127 15.40 -11.32 -2.29
CA GLY A 127 15.21 -11.23 -0.85
C GLY A 127 14.04 -10.31 -0.41
N PRO A 128 13.64 -10.41 0.88
CA PRO A 128 12.41 -9.79 1.42
C PRO A 128 12.30 -8.30 1.15
N GLN A 129 13.41 -7.57 1.22
CA GLN A 129 13.43 -6.13 0.99
C GLN A 129 12.94 -5.74 -0.41
N ASN A 130 13.25 -6.54 -1.45
CA ASN A 130 12.79 -6.27 -2.81
C ASN A 130 11.26 -6.40 -2.92
N LEU A 131 10.70 -7.45 -2.31
CA LEU A 131 9.25 -7.66 -2.28
C LEU A 131 8.55 -6.53 -1.51
N ILE A 132 9.11 -6.12 -0.37
CA ILE A 132 8.59 -5.00 0.44
C ILE A 132 8.53 -3.72 -0.41
N ASP A 133 9.59 -3.38 -1.15
CA ASP A 133 9.62 -2.15 -1.94
C ASP A 133 8.58 -2.14 -3.07
N ILE A 134 8.39 -3.27 -3.75
CA ILE A 134 7.35 -3.40 -4.79
C ILE A 134 5.95 -3.34 -4.17
N LEU A 135 5.74 -4.04 -3.05
CA LEU A 135 4.45 -4.05 -2.35
C LEU A 135 4.08 -2.67 -1.79
N ARG A 136 5.06 -1.85 -1.37
CA ARG A 136 4.82 -0.47 -0.96
C ARG A 136 4.31 0.41 -2.10
N LEU A 137 4.86 0.24 -3.31
CA LEU A 137 4.33 0.90 -4.49
C LEU A 137 2.90 0.45 -4.78
N ILE A 138 2.64 -0.87 -4.78
CA ILE A 138 1.29 -1.41 -5.00
C ILE A 138 0.32 -0.89 -3.94
N GLN A 139 0.72 -0.81 -2.67
CA GLN A 139 -0.10 -0.26 -1.58
C GLN A 139 -0.49 1.20 -1.86
N VAL A 140 0.48 2.03 -2.25
CA VAL A 140 0.24 3.45 -2.55
C VAL A 140 -0.70 3.60 -3.75
N LEU A 141 -0.47 2.86 -4.84
CA LEU A 141 -1.31 2.96 -6.03
C LEU A 141 -2.72 2.38 -5.81
N THR A 142 -2.84 1.30 -5.01
CA THR A 142 -4.15 0.69 -4.72
C THR A 142 -5.05 1.51 -3.82
N TYR A 143 -4.48 2.48 -3.10
CA TYR A 143 -5.23 3.43 -2.29
C TYR A 143 -6.12 4.36 -3.15
N GLU A 144 -5.83 4.49 -4.44
CA GLU A 144 -6.58 5.38 -5.33
C GLU A 144 -8.04 4.96 -5.54
N LYS A 145 -8.96 5.89 -5.21
CA LYS A 145 -10.42 5.67 -5.24
C LYS A 145 -11.02 5.48 -6.63
N LYS A 146 -10.23 5.63 -7.69
CA LYS A 146 -10.68 5.39 -9.08
C LYS A 146 -9.87 4.31 -9.78
N LEU A 147 -9.09 3.54 -9.04
CA LEU A 147 -8.31 2.43 -9.60
C LEU A 147 -9.22 1.47 -10.39
N PRO A 148 -8.93 1.25 -11.68
CA PRO A 148 -9.55 0.18 -12.46
C PRO A 148 -9.05 -1.18 -11.98
N LEU A 149 -9.98 -2.07 -11.60
CA LEU A 149 -9.64 -3.44 -11.24
C LEU A 149 -9.64 -4.30 -12.50
N GLY A 150 -8.55 -5.02 -12.73
CA GLY A 150 -8.32 -5.80 -13.95
C GLY A 150 -8.05 -7.29 -13.67
N THR A 151 -7.51 -8.00 -14.67
CA THR A 151 -7.13 -9.41 -14.55
C THR A 151 -6.09 -9.63 -13.45
N TRP A 152 -5.09 -8.72 -13.37
CA TRP A 152 -4.04 -8.74 -12.35
C TRP A 152 -4.58 -8.79 -10.91
N THR A 153 -5.76 -8.20 -10.67
CA THR A 153 -6.36 -8.12 -9.33
C THR A 153 -6.72 -9.50 -8.80
N ASN A 154 -7.12 -10.45 -9.66
CA ASN A 154 -7.51 -11.79 -9.22
C ASN A 154 -6.31 -12.60 -8.72
N ASP A 155 -5.22 -12.56 -9.48
CA ASP A 155 -3.96 -13.20 -9.11
C ASP A 155 -3.40 -12.54 -7.85
N CYS A 156 -3.46 -11.21 -7.78
CA CYS A 156 -3.01 -10.45 -6.62
C CYS A 156 -3.81 -10.84 -5.37
N ILE A 157 -5.14 -10.95 -5.43
CA ILE A 157 -5.96 -11.42 -4.30
C ILE A 157 -5.51 -12.82 -3.86
N THR A 158 -5.24 -13.72 -4.81
CA THR A 158 -4.81 -15.09 -4.49
C THR A 158 -3.47 -15.09 -3.76
N PHE A 159 -2.50 -14.31 -4.26
CA PHE A 159 -1.22 -14.08 -3.61
C PHE A 159 -1.41 -13.52 -2.19
N LEU A 160 -2.15 -12.43 -2.03
CA LEU A 160 -2.37 -11.77 -0.75
C LEU A 160 -3.03 -12.70 0.28
N LEU A 161 -4.03 -13.48 -0.13
CA LEU A 161 -4.67 -14.46 0.75
C LEU A 161 -3.71 -15.57 1.16
N GLY A 162 -2.87 -16.05 0.23
CA GLY A 162 -1.81 -17.02 0.52
C GLY A 162 -0.83 -16.50 1.56
N GLU A 163 -0.28 -15.31 1.34
CA GLU A 163 0.67 -14.67 2.27
C GLU A 163 0.07 -14.39 3.64
N ILE A 164 -1.16 -13.88 3.71
CA ILE A 164 -1.82 -13.58 4.98
C ILE A 164 -2.12 -14.86 5.78
N CYS A 165 -2.50 -15.93 5.08
CA CYS A 165 -2.84 -17.22 5.69
C CYS A 165 -1.62 -18.12 5.93
N ASN A 166 -0.42 -17.67 5.58
CA ASN A 166 0.80 -18.43 5.80
C ASN A 166 1.03 -18.66 7.31
N THR A 167 1.46 -19.86 7.67
CA THR A 167 1.80 -20.23 9.04
C THR A 167 3.07 -19.53 9.52
N GLU A 168 4.03 -19.35 8.62
CA GLU A 168 5.21 -18.54 8.87
C GLU A 168 4.92 -17.13 8.40
N GLU A 169 4.95 -16.18 9.32
CA GLU A 169 4.59 -14.80 9.01
C GLU A 169 5.66 -14.16 8.13
N PRO A 170 5.33 -13.73 6.90
CA PRO A 170 6.29 -13.09 6.04
C PRO A 170 6.58 -11.66 6.51
N GLU A 171 7.83 -11.19 6.31
CA GLU A 171 8.25 -9.82 6.69
C GLU A 171 7.39 -8.73 6.04
N TRP A 172 6.76 -9.02 4.89
CA TRP A 172 5.89 -8.12 4.15
C TRP A 172 4.39 -8.26 4.48
N LEU A 173 4.00 -9.03 5.50
CA LEU A 173 2.59 -9.24 5.88
C LEU A 173 1.81 -7.94 5.98
N SER A 174 2.40 -6.90 6.59
CA SER A 174 1.77 -5.61 6.75
C SER A 174 1.37 -4.94 5.43
N ASN A 175 2.19 -5.09 4.39
CA ASN A 175 1.87 -4.59 3.06
C ASN A 175 0.73 -5.41 2.43
N CYS A 176 0.74 -6.74 2.59
CA CYS A 176 -0.32 -7.60 2.10
C CYS A 176 -1.69 -7.24 2.70
N CYS A 177 -1.76 -7.06 4.02
CA CYS A 177 -2.98 -6.63 4.69
C CYS A 177 -3.46 -5.27 4.18
N ALA A 178 -2.54 -4.30 4.01
CA ALA A 178 -2.89 -2.96 3.56
C ALA A 178 -3.38 -2.93 2.09
N ILE A 179 -2.74 -3.68 1.20
CA ILE A 179 -3.18 -3.81 -0.20
C ILE A 179 -4.56 -4.47 -0.26
N LEU A 180 -4.76 -5.56 0.48
CA LEU A 180 -6.05 -6.25 0.51
C LEU A 180 -7.15 -5.34 1.07
N CYS A 181 -6.85 -4.60 2.15
CA CYS A 181 -7.71 -3.57 2.72
C CYS A 181 -8.15 -2.54 1.68
N ASN A 182 -7.21 -2.01 0.90
CA ASN A 182 -7.52 -1.09 -0.19
C ASN A 182 -8.48 -1.76 -1.19
N ILE A 183 -8.13 -2.94 -1.70
CA ILE A 183 -8.87 -3.67 -2.73
C ILE A 183 -10.31 -4.01 -2.30
N VAL A 184 -10.53 -4.56 -1.09
CA VAL A 184 -11.88 -4.91 -0.60
C VAL A 184 -12.77 -3.70 -0.44
N SER A 185 -12.18 -2.54 -0.11
CA SER A 185 -12.90 -1.29 0.04
C SER A 185 -13.43 -0.73 -1.29
N ARG A 186 -12.95 -1.24 -2.44
CA ARG A 186 -13.30 -0.73 -3.77
C ARG A 186 -14.54 -1.36 -4.37
N SER A 187 -14.78 -2.66 -4.11
CA SER A 187 -15.73 -3.42 -4.92
C SER A 187 -16.39 -4.56 -4.16
N LYS A 188 -17.73 -4.54 -4.11
CA LYS A 188 -18.54 -5.65 -3.58
C LYS A 188 -18.30 -6.95 -4.35
N THR A 189 -18.05 -6.88 -5.65
CA THR A 189 -17.72 -8.05 -6.48
C THR A 189 -16.43 -8.72 -6.02
N VAL A 190 -15.43 -7.91 -5.64
CA VAL A 190 -14.19 -8.44 -5.05
C VAL A 190 -14.48 -9.10 -3.70
N CYS A 191 -15.28 -8.48 -2.84
CA CYS A 191 -15.68 -9.08 -1.56
C CYS A 191 -16.36 -10.45 -1.75
N ILE A 192 -17.29 -10.55 -2.70
CA ILE A 192 -17.97 -11.80 -3.04
C ILE A 192 -16.97 -12.86 -3.52
N ARG A 193 -15.98 -12.46 -4.34
CA ARG A 193 -14.94 -13.37 -4.82
C ARG A 193 -14.09 -13.90 -3.67
N ILE A 194 -13.62 -13.03 -2.77
CA ILE A 194 -12.81 -13.44 -1.61
C ILE A 194 -13.60 -14.40 -0.71
N LYS A 195 -14.89 -14.12 -0.46
CA LYS A 195 -15.78 -15.01 0.29
C LYS A 195 -15.92 -16.42 -0.33
N LYS A 196 -15.73 -16.55 -1.64
CA LYS A 196 -15.78 -17.82 -2.37
C LYS A 196 -14.41 -18.50 -2.52
N ALA A 197 -13.32 -17.85 -2.11
CA ALA A 197 -11.99 -18.42 -2.20
C ALA A 197 -11.85 -19.64 -1.26
N VAL A 198 -11.09 -20.64 -1.69
CA VAL A 198 -10.86 -21.88 -0.91
C VAL A 198 -10.27 -21.57 0.47
N LEU A 199 -9.37 -20.57 0.54
CA LEU A 199 -8.72 -20.14 1.78
C LEU A 199 -9.62 -19.31 2.71
N TYR A 200 -10.85 -18.96 2.33
CA TYR A 200 -11.65 -17.97 3.07
C TYR A 200 -11.90 -18.37 4.53
N LYS A 201 -12.11 -19.65 4.81
CA LYS A 201 -12.31 -20.13 6.20
C LYS A 201 -11.06 -19.97 7.06
N LEU A 202 -9.90 -20.29 6.51
CA LEU A 202 -8.62 -20.07 7.17
C LEU A 202 -8.36 -18.57 7.36
N PHE A 203 -8.63 -17.78 6.32
CA PHE A 203 -8.51 -16.34 6.34
C PHE A 203 -9.40 -15.68 7.41
N GLN A 204 -10.65 -16.12 7.57
CA GLN A 204 -11.54 -15.64 8.64
C GLN A 204 -10.93 -15.87 10.03
N LYS A 205 -10.41 -17.07 10.29
CA LYS A 205 -9.74 -17.37 11.57
C LYS A 205 -8.50 -16.48 11.75
N ARG A 206 -7.69 -16.35 10.70
CA ARG A 206 -6.47 -15.54 10.72
C ARG A 206 -6.75 -14.06 10.98
N MET A 207 -7.83 -13.49 10.45
CA MET A 207 -8.22 -12.11 10.76
C MET A 207 -8.45 -11.87 12.25
N VAL A 208 -9.05 -12.83 12.97
CA VAL A 208 -9.26 -12.71 14.42
C VAL A 208 -7.93 -12.68 15.17
N GLU A 209 -6.99 -13.56 14.78
CA GLU A 209 -5.64 -13.60 15.37
C GLU A 209 -4.88 -12.29 15.13
N LEU A 210 -4.98 -11.74 13.91
CA LEU A 210 -4.26 -10.52 13.51
C LEU A 210 -4.80 -9.23 14.14
N LEU A 211 -5.97 -9.25 14.80
CA LEU A 211 -6.45 -8.09 15.59
C LEU A 211 -5.56 -7.82 16.81
N ALA A 212 -4.84 -8.82 17.30
CA ALA A 212 -3.90 -8.72 18.42
C ALA A 212 -2.44 -8.55 17.96
N HIS A 213 -2.21 -8.27 16.68
CA HIS A 213 -0.87 -8.18 16.10
C HIS A 213 -0.11 -6.92 16.54
N ASP A 214 1.23 -6.99 16.68
CA ASP A 214 2.05 -5.87 17.15
C ASP A 214 2.16 -4.72 16.14
N SER A 215 2.03 -5.04 14.84
CA SER A 215 2.01 -4.03 13.77
C SER A 215 0.65 -3.34 13.67
N ARG A 216 0.64 -2.04 14.00
CA ARG A 216 -0.52 -1.13 13.82
C ARG A 216 -1.10 -1.18 12.41
N THR A 217 -0.25 -1.30 11.38
CA THR A 217 -0.68 -1.40 9.97
C THR A 217 -1.51 -2.65 9.73
N VAL A 218 -1.09 -3.79 10.30
CA VAL A 218 -1.83 -5.05 10.20
C VAL A 218 -3.18 -4.89 10.88
N VAL A 219 -3.20 -4.46 12.15
CA VAL A 219 -4.43 -4.34 12.94
C VAL A 219 -5.46 -3.43 12.26
N VAL A 220 -5.05 -2.23 11.86
CA VAL A 220 -5.99 -1.27 11.24
C VAL A 220 -6.50 -1.75 9.88
N SER A 221 -5.63 -2.40 9.08
CA SER A 221 -6.04 -2.97 7.79
C SER A 221 -7.04 -4.11 7.98
N VAL A 222 -6.81 -4.99 8.97
CA VAL A 222 -7.70 -6.10 9.30
C VAL A 222 -9.06 -5.60 9.78
N LEU A 223 -9.10 -4.55 10.60
CA LEU A 223 -10.37 -3.92 11.01
C LEU A 223 -11.20 -3.47 9.80
N VAL A 224 -10.57 -2.82 8.82
CA VAL A 224 -11.25 -2.42 7.58
C VAL A 224 -11.73 -3.63 6.79
N ILE A 225 -10.88 -4.66 6.64
CA ILE A 225 -11.21 -5.88 5.91
C ILE A 225 -12.43 -6.57 6.53
N ILE A 226 -12.45 -6.74 7.85
CA ILE A 226 -13.58 -7.31 8.60
C ILE A 226 -14.85 -6.52 8.28
N GLY A 227 -14.77 -5.19 8.32
CA GLY A 227 -15.89 -4.30 8.00
C GLY A 227 -16.50 -4.49 6.60
N TYR A 228 -15.76 -5.06 5.64
CA TYR A 228 -16.26 -5.35 4.29
C TYR A 228 -16.57 -6.83 4.03
N LEU A 229 -15.88 -7.75 4.70
CA LEU A 229 -15.93 -9.18 4.36
C LEU A 229 -16.73 -10.01 5.36
N ASP A 230 -16.76 -9.70 6.65
CA ASP A 230 -17.34 -10.62 7.63
C ASP A 230 -18.38 -9.90 8.48
N GLU A 231 -19.66 -10.06 8.13
CA GLU A 231 -20.76 -9.41 8.84
C GLU A 231 -20.82 -9.82 10.31
N LYS A 232 -20.64 -11.11 10.62
CA LYS A 232 -20.72 -11.62 12.00
C LYS A 232 -19.55 -11.10 12.84
N LEU A 233 -18.34 -11.14 12.28
CA LEU A 233 -17.16 -10.64 12.98
C LEU A 233 -17.17 -9.12 13.06
N ARG A 234 -17.64 -8.42 12.03
CA ARG A 234 -17.86 -6.96 12.04
C ARG A 234 -18.79 -6.58 13.18
N ASP A 235 -19.94 -7.23 13.29
CA ASP A 235 -20.93 -6.91 14.33
C ASP A 235 -20.37 -7.21 15.73
N THR A 236 -19.49 -8.21 15.86
CA THR A 236 -18.75 -8.47 17.11
C THR A 236 -17.70 -7.40 17.41
N VAL A 237 -16.94 -6.96 16.41
CA VAL A 237 -15.82 -6.01 16.59
C VAL A 237 -16.32 -4.59 16.84
N PHE A 238 -17.37 -4.18 16.13
CA PHE A 238 -17.88 -2.81 16.16
C PHE A 238 -19.15 -2.64 17.02
N CYS A 239 -19.45 -3.59 17.92
CA CYS A 239 -20.57 -3.45 18.87
C CYS A 239 -20.27 -2.43 19.98
N THR A 240 -21.31 -2.03 20.71
CA THR A 240 -21.24 -1.10 21.84
C THR A 240 -20.17 -1.43 22.87
N SER A 241 -19.95 -2.71 23.16
CA SER A 241 -18.99 -3.14 24.19
C SER A 241 -17.53 -3.08 23.73
N ASN A 242 -17.27 -3.15 22.41
CA ASN A 242 -15.93 -3.24 21.83
C ASN A 242 -15.51 -1.96 21.09
N ILE A 243 -16.47 -1.09 20.73
CA ILE A 243 -16.19 0.14 19.99
C ILE A 243 -15.24 1.10 20.73
N PRO A 244 -15.22 1.23 22.07
CA PRO A 244 -14.22 2.07 22.74
C PRO A 244 -12.78 1.62 22.48
N GLN A 245 -12.53 0.31 22.47
CA GLN A 245 -11.22 -0.28 22.19
C GLN A 245 -10.84 -0.08 20.72
N THR A 246 -11.81 -0.20 19.80
CA THR A 246 -11.60 0.14 18.39
C THR A 246 -11.19 1.61 18.23
N PHE A 247 -11.89 2.54 18.86
CA PHE A 247 -11.52 3.96 18.80
C PHE A 247 -10.15 4.22 19.43
N GLN A 248 -9.84 3.60 20.57
CA GLN A 248 -8.52 3.70 21.18
C GLN A 248 -7.43 3.19 20.23
N CYS A 249 -7.65 2.05 19.56
CA CYS A 249 -6.74 1.53 18.54
C CYS A 249 -6.53 2.54 17.42
N LEU A 250 -7.61 3.13 16.89
CA LEU A 250 -7.54 4.13 15.83
C LEU A 250 -6.78 5.39 16.25
N PHE A 251 -7.05 5.95 17.43
CA PHE A 251 -6.32 7.12 17.92
C PHE A 251 -4.84 6.81 18.15
N ASN A 252 -4.50 5.61 18.65
CA ASN A 252 -3.11 5.17 18.75
C ASN A 252 -2.44 5.04 17.37
N VAL A 253 -3.16 4.60 16.34
CA VAL A 253 -2.66 4.57 14.95
C VAL A 253 -2.40 5.99 14.45
N LEU A 254 -3.33 6.92 14.66
CA LEU A 254 -3.21 8.29 14.16
C LEU A 254 -2.06 9.05 14.84
N ASP A 255 -1.93 8.90 16.15
CA ASP A 255 -0.89 9.54 16.96
C ASP A 255 0.49 8.92 16.70
N GLN A 256 0.61 7.59 16.75
CA GLN A 256 1.90 6.89 16.89
C GLN A 256 2.38 6.15 15.64
N SER A 257 1.64 6.12 14.54
CA SER A 257 2.09 5.43 13.33
C SER A 257 3.10 6.26 12.55
N ASP A 258 4.26 5.67 12.22
CA ASP A 258 5.26 6.32 11.36
C ASP A 258 4.89 6.28 9.86
N GLY A 259 3.91 5.44 9.47
CA GLY A 259 3.51 5.25 8.08
C GLY A 259 2.39 6.18 7.65
N LEU A 260 2.64 7.04 6.66
CA LEU A 260 1.61 7.91 6.05
C LEU A 260 0.38 7.11 5.61
N MET A 261 0.61 5.99 4.92
CA MET A 261 -0.48 5.14 4.42
C MET A 261 -1.30 4.51 5.55
N THR A 262 -0.65 4.12 6.64
CA THR A 262 -1.33 3.55 7.81
C THR A 262 -2.22 4.58 8.50
N ARG A 263 -1.75 5.84 8.62
CA ARG A 263 -2.59 6.95 9.09
C ARG A 263 -3.77 7.21 8.17
N HIS A 264 -3.58 7.17 6.85
CA HIS A 264 -4.68 7.31 5.89
C HIS A 264 -5.76 6.24 6.06
N ILE A 265 -5.37 4.96 6.17
CA ILE A 265 -6.30 3.86 6.44
C ILE A 265 -7.05 4.09 7.77
N GLY A 266 -6.34 4.50 8.82
CA GLY A 266 -6.94 4.82 10.12
C GLY A 266 -7.93 5.99 10.05
N CYS A 267 -7.59 7.08 9.34
CA CYS A 267 -8.47 8.22 9.10
C CYS A 267 -9.73 7.82 8.34
N ASP A 268 -9.60 7.01 7.28
CA ASP A 268 -10.73 6.56 6.47
C ASP A 268 -11.67 5.67 7.30
N LEU A 269 -11.12 4.76 8.11
CA LEU A 269 -11.92 3.94 9.02
C LEU A 269 -12.61 4.79 10.08
N LEU A 270 -11.90 5.75 10.69
CA LEU A 270 -12.48 6.67 11.68
C LEU A 270 -13.62 7.49 11.06
N ARG A 271 -13.41 8.06 9.87
CA ARG A 271 -14.45 8.79 9.13
C ARG A 271 -15.66 7.90 8.91
N ARG A 272 -15.45 6.64 8.53
CA ARG A 272 -16.53 5.68 8.26
C ARG A 272 -17.33 5.30 9.51
N LEU A 273 -16.69 5.25 10.68
CA LEU A 273 -17.36 4.95 11.95
C LEU A 273 -18.12 6.15 12.52
N VAL A 274 -17.64 7.37 12.29
CA VAL A 274 -18.22 8.60 12.85
C VAL A 274 -19.25 9.23 11.92
N VAL A 275 -18.94 9.31 10.63
CA VAL A 275 -19.83 9.90 9.63
C VAL A 275 -20.74 8.77 9.13
N ALA A 276 -22.01 8.80 9.54
CA ALA A 276 -23.04 7.88 9.08
C ALA A 276 -23.41 8.11 7.59
N GLU A 277 -22.45 7.98 6.67
CA GLU A 277 -22.70 7.90 5.24
C GLU A 277 -23.24 6.48 4.92
N ASN A 278 -24.58 6.36 4.93
CA ASN A 278 -25.51 5.27 4.55
C ASN A 278 -25.06 4.29 3.41
N PRO A 279 -25.82 3.21 3.07
CA PRO A 279 -26.48 2.16 3.85
C PRO A 279 -26.09 0.74 3.38
N THR A 280 -24.96 0.56 2.65
CA THR A 280 -24.62 -0.75 2.03
C THR A 280 -23.25 -1.34 2.38
N GLY A 281 -22.79 -1.12 3.62
CA GLY A 281 -21.61 -1.83 4.14
C GLY A 281 -21.44 -1.81 5.67
N LEU A 282 -21.96 -0.77 6.33
CA LEU A 282 -22.17 -0.69 7.80
C LEU A 282 -23.65 -0.43 8.12
N GLY A 283 -24.55 -0.95 7.27
CA GLY A 283 -25.99 -0.67 7.33
C GLY A 283 -26.65 -1.34 8.54
N GLY A 284 -27.00 -0.52 9.53
CA GLY A 284 -27.68 -0.88 10.76
C GLY A 284 -26.99 -0.16 11.91
N SER A 285 -27.75 0.61 12.71
CA SER A 285 -27.27 1.30 13.91
C SER A 285 -26.08 0.58 14.55
N VAL A 286 -24.89 1.18 14.49
CA VAL A 286 -23.60 0.59 14.94
C VAL A 286 -23.62 0.23 16.43
N LEU A 287 -24.68 0.60 17.15
CA LEU A 287 -24.88 0.29 18.54
C LEU A 287 -26.05 -0.71 18.71
N THR A 288 -25.82 -1.98 18.38
CA THR A 288 -26.67 -3.07 18.87
C THR A 288 -26.19 -3.49 20.25
N THR A 289 -27.06 -3.33 21.25
CA THR A 289 -26.87 -3.78 22.63
C THR A 289 -26.99 -5.31 22.67
N THR A 290 -25.87 -6.02 22.64
CA THR A 290 -25.81 -7.42 23.08
C THR A 290 -24.71 -7.58 24.12
N GLU A 291 -25.14 -7.82 25.35
CA GLU A 291 -24.31 -8.02 26.53
C GLU A 291 -23.62 -9.39 26.49
N SER A 292 -22.48 -9.47 25.78
CA SER A 292 -21.47 -10.52 26.03
C SER A 292 -20.19 -10.20 25.26
N GLY A 293 -19.27 -9.44 25.86
CA GLY A 293 -17.98 -9.10 25.26
C GLY A 293 -16.81 -9.59 26.11
N GLN A 294 -16.06 -10.57 25.61
CA GLN A 294 -14.66 -10.76 26.00
C GLN A 294 -13.81 -9.73 25.23
N SER A 295 -12.86 -9.08 25.92
CA SER A 295 -11.98 -8.08 25.30
C SER A 295 -11.11 -8.71 24.21
N LEU A 296 -11.33 -8.32 22.95
CA LEU A 296 -10.53 -8.78 21.80
C LEU A 296 -9.16 -8.10 21.71
N PHE A 297 -8.98 -6.96 22.39
CA PHE A 297 -7.71 -6.23 22.43
C PHE A 297 -7.03 -6.48 23.79
N VAL A 298 -5.88 -7.14 23.77
CA VAL A 298 -5.05 -7.28 24.98
C VAL A 298 -4.34 -5.95 25.22
N SER A 299 -4.81 -5.20 26.22
CA SER A 299 -4.09 -4.02 26.71
C SER A 299 -2.84 -4.47 27.45
N ARG A 300 -1.64 -4.23 26.90
CA ARG A 300 -0.40 -4.31 27.69
C ARG A 300 -0.09 -2.95 28.32
N PRO A 301 0.40 -2.95 29.58
CA PRO A 301 0.64 -1.72 30.32
C PRO A 301 1.75 -0.91 29.64
N THR A 302 1.47 0.38 29.44
CA THR A 302 2.47 1.38 29.06
C THR A 302 3.59 1.38 30.09
N HIS A 303 4.81 1.01 29.70
CA HIS A 303 6.00 1.25 30.52
C HIS A 303 6.20 2.76 30.67
N ARG A 304 5.64 3.30 31.75
CA ARG A 304 5.93 4.64 32.25
C ARG A 304 7.40 4.63 32.66
N ARG A 305 8.27 5.28 31.86
CA ARG A 305 9.64 5.58 32.27
C ARG A 305 9.55 6.45 33.53
N GLU A 306 9.76 5.84 34.69
CA GLU A 306 10.09 6.56 35.91
C GLU A 306 11.42 7.30 35.67
N ARG A 307 11.33 8.63 35.52
CA ARG A 307 12.48 9.49 35.83
C ARG A 307 12.76 9.34 37.32
N LYS A 308 13.72 8.50 37.69
CA LYS A 308 14.39 8.64 38.98
C LYS A 308 15.47 9.68 38.83
N GLY A 309 15.26 10.82 39.47
CA GLY A 309 16.31 11.78 39.74
C GLY A 309 17.25 11.25 40.81
N LEU A 310 18.54 11.45 40.56
CA LEU A 310 19.59 11.89 41.49
C LEU A 310 20.83 12.17 40.64
#